data_AF-A0A7Y4UA53-F1
#
_entry.id   AF-A0A7Y4UA53-F1
#
_cell.length_a   1.000
_cell.length_b   1.000
_cell.length_c   1.000
_cell.angle_alpha   90.00
_cell.angle_beta   90.00
_cell.angle_gamma   90.00
#
_symmetry.space_group_name_H-M   'P 1'
#
loop_
_entity.id
_entity.type
_entity.pdbx_description
1 polymer ?
#
loop_
_entity_poly.entity_id
_entity_poly.type
_entity_poly.pdbx_seq_one_letter_code
_entity_poly.pdbx_strand_id
1 'polypeptide(L)'
;MITTIDLPNEVYQRLERQAQMRGVTIVETVAQVLAEAEANRLDTALEQMRAEGVLLTKKALPPDYQRVYRRIEVTGAPVSECLVKERR
;
A
#
# COMPACT_ATOMS: atom_id res chain seq x y z
N MET A 1 2.00 -16.16 -8.00
CA MET A 1 2.13 -15.35 -9.23
C MET A 1 3.59 -14.98 -9.36
N ILE A 2 4.21 -15.24 -10.51
CA ILE A 2 5.59 -14.80 -10.79
C ILE A 2 5.48 -13.46 -11.50
N THR A 3 5.99 -12.40 -10.89
CA THR A 3 6.03 -11.07 -11.50
C THR A 3 7.41 -10.89 -12.12
N THR A 4 7.48 -10.85 -13.44
CA THR A 4 8.73 -10.54 -14.16
C THR A 4 8.87 -9.02 -14.25
N ILE A 5 10.00 -8.48 -13.82
CA ILE A 5 10.28 -7.04 -13.83
C ILE A 5 11.56 -6.83 -14.61
N ASP A 6 11.47 -6.13 -15.74
CA ASP A 6 12.62 -5.72 -16.51
C ASP A 6 13.25 -4.49 -15.87
N LEU A 7 14.49 -4.65 -15.39
CA LEU A 7 15.26 -3.60 -14.74
C LEU A 7 16.40 -3.16 -15.67
N PRO A 8 16.59 -1.84 -15.88
CA PRO A 8 17.80 -1.33 -16.51
C PRO A 8 19.04 -1.78 -15.74
N ASN A 9 20.14 -2.00 -16.46
CA ASN A 9 21.34 -2.62 -15.91
C ASN A 9 21.95 -1.78 -14.76
N GLU A 10 21.86 -0.45 -14.85
CA GLU A 10 22.33 0.47 -13.82
C GLU A 10 21.49 0.38 -12.54
N VAL A 11 20.19 0.14 -12.68
CA VAL A 11 19.25 -0.02 -11.55
C VAL A 11 19.52 -1.35 -10.86
N TYR A 12 19.71 -2.42 -11.63
CA TYR A 12 20.09 -3.73 -11.10
C TYR A 12 21.37 -3.66 -10.26
N GLN A 13 22.45 -3.06 -10.80
CA GLN A 13 23.72 -2.93 -10.09
C GLN A 13 23.64 -2.09 -8.80
N ARG A 14 22.75 -1.09 -8.77
CA ARG A 14 22.51 -0.30 -7.55
C ARG A 14 21.79 -1.12 -6.49
N LEU A 15 20.76 -1.86 -6.88
CA LEU A 15 20.00 -2.75 -5.98
C LEU A 15 20.89 -3.88 -5.45
N GLU A 16 21.74 -4.45 -6.29
CA GLU A 16 22.71 -5.47 -5.89
C GLU A 16 23.71 -4.95 -4.84
N ARG A 17 24.29 -3.77 -5.07
CA ARG A 17 25.17 -3.11 -4.08
C ARG A 17 24.45 -2.83 -2.76
N GLN A 18 23.21 -2.36 -2.84
CA GLN A 18 22.40 -2.08 -1.65
C GLN A 18 22.08 -3.37 -0.87
N ALA A 19 21.77 -4.46 -1.57
CA ALA A 19 21.55 -5.78 -0.99
C ALA A 19 22.83 -6.27 -0.28
N GLN A 20 23.98 -6.16 -0.94
CA GLN A 20 25.29 -6.51 -0.37
C GLN A 20 25.63 -5.72 0.90
N MET A 21 25.43 -4.41 0.90
CA MET A 21 25.68 -3.57 2.08
C MET A 21 24.78 -3.91 3.26
N ARG A 22 23.55 -4.38 2.99
CA ARG A 22 22.57 -4.77 4.00
C ARG A 22 22.66 -6.25 4.40
N GLY A 23 23.52 -7.03 3.74
CA GLY A 23 23.63 -8.48 3.95
C GLY A 23 22.37 -9.25 3.57
N VAL A 24 21.56 -8.72 2.65
CA VAL A 24 20.31 -9.33 2.17
C VAL A 24 20.42 -9.70 0.69
N THR A 25 19.45 -10.45 0.18
CA THR A 25 19.39 -10.78 -1.24
C THR A 25 18.82 -9.61 -2.07
N ILE A 26 19.16 -9.60 -3.36
CA ILE A 26 18.59 -8.62 -4.30
C ILE A 26 17.06 -8.75 -4.39
N VAL A 27 16.54 -9.98 -4.28
CA VAL A 27 15.10 -10.27 -4.32
C VAL A 27 14.39 -9.62 -3.13
N GLU A 28 14.95 -9.72 -1.93
CA GLU A 28 14.40 -9.06 -0.73
C GLU A 28 14.45 -7.54 -0.86
N THR A 29 15.52 -6.99 -1.44
CA THR A 29 15.65 -5.55 -1.67
C THR A 29 14.61 -5.06 -2.68
N VAL A 30 14.39 -5.79 -3.78
CA VAL A 30 13.34 -5.49 -4.76
C VAL A 30 11.97 -5.58 -4.13
N ALA A 31 11.69 -6.62 -3.34
CA ALA A 31 10.41 -6.78 -2.64
C ALA A 31 10.14 -5.61 -1.68
N GLN A 32 11.16 -5.16 -0.94
CA GLN A 32 11.06 -4.00 -0.05
C GLN A 32 10.73 -2.72 -0.83
N VAL A 33 11.45 -2.45 -1.92
CA VAL A 33 11.23 -1.26 -2.75
C VAL A 33 9.81 -1.25 -3.34
N LEU A 34 9.32 -2.42 -3.79
CA LEU A 34 7.96 -2.54 -4.30
C LEU A 34 6.91 -2.30 -3.21
N ALA A 35 7.12 -2.83 -2.00
CA ALA A 35 6.23 -2.61 -0.87
C ALA A 35 6.18 -1.13 -0.46
N GLU A 36 7.33 -0.45 -0.43
CA GLU A 36 7.42 0.99 -0.17
C GLU A 36 6.71 1.82 -1.26
N ALA A 37 6.90 1.47 -2.54
CA ALA A 37 6.25 2.14 -3.64
C ALA A 37 4.71 1.99 -3.57
N GLU A 38 4.21 0.80 -3.25
CA GLU A 38 2.77 0.57 -3.11
C GLU A 38 2.18 1.32 -1.91
N ALA A 39 2.85 1.31 -0.76
CA ALA A 39 2.43 2.09 0.40
C ALA A 39 2.33 3.58 0.07
N ASN A 40 3.32 4.14 -0.64
CA ASN A 40 3.32 5.54 -1.06
C ASN A 40 2.16 5.89 -2.02
N ARG A 41 1.81 4.97 -2.93
CA ARG A 41 0.65 5.15 -3.82
C ARG A 41 -0.66 5.19 -3.01
N LEU A 42 -0.83 4.26 -2.08
CA LEU A 42 -2.01 4.21 -1.22
C LEU A 42 -2.11 5.45 -0.31
N ASP A 43 -0.98 5.91 0.22
CA ASP A 43 -0.92 7.16 0.99
C ASP A 43 -1.36 8.35 0.15
N THR A 44 -0.85 8.47 -1.09
CA THR A 44 -1.22 9.54 -2.02
C THR A 44 -2.72 9.53 -2.32
N ALA A 45 -3.28 8.35 -2.61
CA ALA A 45 -4.71 8.20 -2.87
C ALA A 45 -5.56 8.59 -1.63
N LEU A 46 -5.12 8.21 -0.42
CA LEU A 46 -5.82 8.60 0.81
C LEU A 46 -5.77 10.11 1.04
N GLU A 47 -4.65 10.79 0.76
CA GLU A 47 -4.58 12.25 0.88
C GLU A 47 -5.47 12.95 -0.16
N GLN A 48 -5.55 12.42 -1.40
CA GLN A 48 -6.48 12.92 -2.42
C GLN A 48 -7.94 12.80 -1.97
N MET A 49 -8.35 11.63 -1.47
CA MET A 49 -9.72 11.43 -0.94
C MET A 49 -10.04 12.35 0.25
N ARG A 50 -9.04 12.73 1.06
CA ARG A 50 -9.22 13.74 2.11
C ARG A 50 -9.39 15.14 1.54
N ALA A 51 -8.61 15.49 0.53
CA ALA A 51 -8.73 16.78 -0.15
C ALA A 51 -10.10 16.95 -0.83
N GLU A 52 -10.68 15.86 -1.34
CA GLU A 52 -12.03 15.80 -1.90
C GLU A 52 -13.14 15.77 -0.85
N GLY A 53 -12.79 15.72 0.45
CA GLY A 53 -13.76 15.66 1.55
C GLY A 53 -14.46 14.31 1.73
N VAL A 54 -14.05 13.27 0.99
CA VAL A 54 -14.59 11.90 1.10
C VAL A 54 -14.14 11.26 2.41
N LEU A 55 -12.92 11.55 2.85
CA LEU A 55 -12.36 11.05 4.11
C LEU A 55 -12.11 12.20 5.10
N LEU A 56 -12.28 11.91 6.39
CA LEU A 56 -11.95 12.84 7.47
C LEU A 56 -10.44 13.11 7.54
N THR A 57 -10.09 14.29 8.07
CA THR A 57 -8.70 14.72 8.27
C THR A 57 -7.91 13.75 9.14
N LYS A 58 -6.66 13.52 8.74
CA LYS A 58 -5.75 12.56 9.38
C LYS A 58 -5.44 12.98 10.82
N LYS A 59 -5.62 12.07 11.78
CA LYS A 59 -5.08 12.21 13.13
C LYS A 59 -3.55 12.12 13.06
N ALA A 60 -2.84 13.01 13.75
CA ALA A 60 -1.37 13.00 13.79
C ALA A 60 -0.88 11.63 14.30
N LEU A 61 0.01 11.01 13.53
CA LEU A 61 0.66 9.75 13.89
C LEU A 61 2.06 10.05 14.44
N PRO A 62 2.60 9.18 15.31
CA PRO A 62 3.99 9.29 15.76
C PRO A 62 4.99 9.28 14.59
N PRO A 63 6.16 9.90 14.75
CA PRO A 63 7.18 9.98 13.71
C PRO A 63 7.69 8.60 13.24
N ASP A 64 7.71 7.61 14.14
CA ASP A 64 8.18 6.25 13.83
C ASP A 64 7.06 5.30 13.36
N TYR A 65 5.88 5.84 13.02
CA TYR A 65 4.74 5.03 12.65
C TYR A 65 4.82 4.59 11.18
N GLN A 66 5.09 3.30 10.96
CA GLN A 66 5.03 2.70 9.64
C GLN A 66 3.60 2.27 9.30
N ARG A 67 3.04 2.82 8.21
CA ARG A 67 1.71 2.44 7.72
C ARG A 67 1.78 1.08 7.04
N VAL A 68 1.01 0.14 7.56
CA VAL A 68 0.86 -1.20 6.98
C VAL A 68 -0.55 -1.33 6.41
N TYR A 69 -0.63 -1.54 5.10
CA TYR A 69 -1.89 -1.76 4.41
C TYR A 69 -2.19 -3.26 4.34
N ARG A 70 -3.42 -3.64 4.69
CA ARG A 70 -3.92 -5.00 4.50
C ARG A 70 -5.21 -4.94 3.71
N ARG A 71 -5.30 -5.77 2.67
CA ARG A 71 -6.56 -5.96 1.95
C ARG A 71 -7.54 -6.63 2.89
N ILE A 72 -8.70 -6.00 3.06
CA ILE A 72 -9.85 -6.60 3.71
C ILE A 72 -10.91 -6.84 2.63
N GLU A 73 -11.48 -8.03 2.64
CA GLU A 73 -12.65 -8.34 1.82
C GLU A 73 -13.88 -7.97 2.63
N VAL A 74 -14.65 -7.00 2.13
CA VAL A 74 -15.88 -6.56 2.77
C VAL A 74 -17.05 -7.05 1.93
N THR A 75 -17.80 -8.00 2.47
CA THR A 75 -19.12 -8.37 1.97
C THR A 75 -20.17 -7.54 2.72
N GLY A 76 -20.91 -6.71 2.00
CA GLY A 76 -22.02 -5.94 2.57
C GLY A 76 -23.15 -5.80 1.56
N ALA A 77 -24.39 -5.90 2.03
CA ALA A 77 -25.54 -5.45 1.27
C ALA A 77 -25.66 -3.92 1.43
N PRO A 78 -26.06 -3.18 0.39
CA PRO A 78 -26.27 -1.75 0.49
C PRO A 78 -27.33 -1.45 1.57
N VAL A 79 -27.11 -0.41 2.38
CA VAL A 79 -27.98 -0.06 3.51
C VAL A 79 -29.45 0.13 3.09
N SER A 80 -29.69 0.51 1.84
CA SER A 80 -31.01 0.60 1.22
C SER A 80 -31.80 -0.72 1.22
N GLU A 81 -31.12 -1.87 1.21
CA GLU A 81 -31.76 -3.20 1.24
C GLU A 81 -32.09 -3.67 2.66
N CYS A 82 -31.42 -3.15 3.69
CA CYS A 82 -31.65 -3.54 5.09
C CYS A 82 -32.94 -2.94 5.67
N LEU A 83 -33.30 -1.71 5.29
CA LEU A 83 -34.50 -1.02 5.80
C LEU A 83 -35.82 -1.67 5.35
N VAL A 84 -35.80 -2.46 4.27
CA VAL A 84 -37.01 -3.09 3.71
C VAL A 84 -37.42 -4.33 4.51
N LYS A 85 -36.51 -4.96 5.25
CA LYS A 85 -36.81 -6.21 5.99
C LYS A 85 -37.41 -6.01 7.38
N GLU A 86 -37.29 -4.84 8.00
CA GLU A 86 -37.88 -4.55 9.33
C GLU A 86 -39.37 -4.16 9.27
N ARG A 87 -39.98 -4.12 8.08
CA ARG A 87 -41.41 -3.77 7.89
C ARG A 87 -42.30 -4.95 7.48
N ARG A 88 -41.94 -6.19 7.81
CA ARG A 88 -42.81 -7.36 7.62
C ARG A 88 -43.00 -8.14 8.90
#